data_AF-A0A024VFM4-F1
#
_entry.id   AF-A0A024VFM4-F1
#
_cell.length_a   1.000
_cell.length_b   1.000
_cell.length_c   1.000
_cell.angle_alpha   90.00
_cell.angle_beta   90.00
_cell.angle_gamma   90.00
#
_symmetry.space_group_name_H-M   'P 1'
#
loop_
_entity.id
_entity.type
_entity.pdbx_description
1 polymer ?
#
loop_
_entity_poly.entity_id
_entity_poly.type
_entity_poly.pdbx_seq_one_letter_code
_entity_poly.pdbx_strand_id
1 'polypeptide(L)'
;MAPQGGGGGGNDYSDAKDAKELLDRIGEDVYKKIKDDAKTYDSYLKGNLNKANNSSEETFSTIKTCQLVEEYRRKNTGTADASGKSQPCRKDVKGEDINRFSDKQGAECANSKIEGNKNNSEGGACAPFRRLNLCNKNLETVSNYNSNARHKLLAEVCLAAKHEGQSISDYYPKYQEKYGDTGHTTCTMLARSFADIGDIIRGKDLFIGYDKKDRAQKKKLQDNLIEIFGKIYEDLTEPGVKNYYKNDDKDPNYYKLRE
;
A
#
# COMPACT_ATOMS: atom_id res chain seq x y z
N MET A 1 47.97 -18.33 14.56
CA MET A 1 47.16 -17.11 14.80
C MET A 1 45.76 -17.43 14.33
N ALA A 2 44.81 -17.64 15.24
CA ALA A 2 43.41 -17.84 14.87
C ALA A 2 42.83 -16.49 14.41
N PRO A 3 41.99 -16.44 13.37
CA PRO A 3 41.33 -15.20 12.99
C PRO A 3 40.36 -14.82 14.11
N GLN A 4 40.50 -13.57 14.58
CA GLN A 4 39.54 -12.94 15.47
C GLN A 4 38.18 -12.93 14.78
N GLY A 5 37.22 -13.66 15.36
CA GLY A 5 35.81 -13.52 15.02
C GLY A 5 35.37 -12.09 15.35
N GLY A 6 35.08 -11.31 14.31
CA GLY A 6 34.41 -10.03 14.47
C GLY A 6 33.05 -10.27 15.10
N GLY A 7 32.91 -9.92 16.37
CA GLY A 7 31.64 -9.90 17.07
C GLY A 7 30.74 -8.86 16.40
N GLY A 8 29.85 -9.31 15.52
CA GLY A 8 28.75 -8.50 15.03
C GLY A 8 27.82 -8.23 16.20
N GLY A 9 27.97 -7.06 16.84
CA GLY A 9 27.01 -6.59 17.83
C GLY A 9 25.64 -6.49 17.17
N GLY A 10 24.74 -7.40 17.54
CA GLY A 10 23.33 -7.27 17.17
C GLY A 10 22.76 -5.99 17.78
N ASN A 11 21.86 -5.32 17.05
CA ASN A 11 21.18 -4.14 17.57
C ASN A 11 20.41 -4.54 18.83
N ASP A 12 20.66 -3.83 19.93
CA ASP A 12 19.94 -4.00 21.19
C ASP A 12 18.69 -3.11 21.17
N TYR A 13 17.54 -3.71 21.51
CA TYR A 13 16.25 -3.03 21.58
C TYR A 13 15.57 -3.20 22.95
N SER A 14 16.32 -3.70 23.95
CA SER A 14 15.79 -4.05 25.26
C SER A 14 15.24 -2.86 26.07
N ASP A 15 15.60 -1.64 25.68
CA ASP A 15 15.18 -0.37 26.31
C ASP A 15 13.92 0.26 25.68
N ALA A 16 13.31 -0.37 24.67
CA ALA A 16 12.09 0.13 24.05
C ALA A 16 10.93 0.22 25.06
N LYS A 17 10.23 1.36 25.10
CA LYS A 17 9.21 1.65 26.13
C LYS A 17 7.87 0.98 25.86
N ASP A 18 7.59 0.72 24.59
CA ASP A 18 6.37 0.07 24.15
C ASP A 18 6.61 -0.70 22.83
N ALA A 19 5.61 -1.49 22.43
CA ALA A 19 5.69 -2.30 21.22
C ALA A 19 5.82 -1.44 19.94
N LYS A 20 5.30 -0.22 19.93
CA LYS A 20 5.41 0.67 18.77
C LYS A 20 6.85 1.14 18.60
N GLU A 21 7.48 1.63 19.68
CA GLU A 21 8.88 2.06 19.66
C GLU A 21 9.82 0.90 19.26
N LEU A 22 9.60 -0.29 19.81
CA LEU A 22 10.37 -1.49 19.47
C LEU A 22 10.30 -1.79 17.96
N LEU A 23 9.08 -1.84 17.40
CA LEU A 23 8.88 -2.16 15.99
C LEU A 23 9.36 -1.06 15.05
N ASP A 24 9.25 0.21 15.44
CA ASP A 24 9.78 1.34 14.66
C ASP A 24 11.31 1.27 14.57
N ARG A 25 12.01 0.96 15.67
CA ARG A 25 13.48 0.80 15.69
C ARG A 25 13.93 -0.36 14.80
N ILE A 26 13.27 -1.51 14.91
CA ILE A 26 13.54 -2.66 14.03
C ILE A 26 13.27 -2.29 12.56
N GLY A 27 12.16 -1.59 12.31
CA GLY A 27 11.79 -1.11 10.97
C GLY A 27 12.82 -0.16 10.38
N GLU A 28 13.39 0.74 11.18
CA GLU A 28 14.47 1.64 10.77
C GLU A 28 15.72 0.85 10.33
N ASP A 29 16.11 -0.17 11.08
CA ASP A 29 17.28 -0.98 10.77
C ASP A 29 17.09 -1.86 9.53
N VAL A 30 15.88 -2.42 9.35
CA VAL A 30 15.50 -3.10 8.11
C VAL A 30 15.52 -2.11 6.94
N TYR A 31 14.95 -0.92 7.10
CA TYR A 31 14.95 0.11 6.06
C TYR A 31 16.36 0.52 5.65
N LYS A 32 17.28 0.72 6.60
CA LYS A 32 18.69 1.08 6.29
C LYS A 32 19.35 0.01 5.43
N LYS A 33 19.18 -1.28 5.75
CA LYS A 33 19.73 -2.40 4.98
C LYS A 33 19.17 -2.43 3.55
N ILE A 34 17.85 -2.40 3.41
CA ILE A 34 17.18 -2.49 2.10
C ILE A 34 17.43 -1.25 1.25
N LYS A 35 17.50 -0.05 1.85
CA LYS A 35 17.77 1.19 1.13
C LYS A 35 19.11 1.14 0.39
N ASP A 36 20.14 0.59 1.01
CA ASP A 36 21.45 0.51 0.39
C ASP A 36 21.47 -0.49 -0.77
N ASP A 37 20.77 -1.62 -0.65
CA ASP A 37 20.60 -2.59 -1.74
C ASP A 37 19.80 -2.01 -2.92
N ALA A 38 18.73 -1.25 -2.64
CA ALA A 38 17.83 -0.69 -3.64
C ALA A 38 18.41 0.52 -4.40
N LYS A 39 19.34 1.28 -3.80
CA LYS A 39 19.97 2.47 -4.42
C LYS A 39 20.53 2.21 -5.81
N THR A 40 21.06 1.00 -6.05
CA THR A 40 21.67 0.62 -7.33
C THR A 40 20.67 0.64 -8.49
N TYR A 41 19.36 0.47 -8.22
CA TYR A 41 18.32 0.30 -9.23
C TYR A 41 17.15 1.29 -9.13
N ASP A 42 17.13 2.16 -8.10
CA ASP A 42 16.04 3.11 -7.80
C ASP A 42 15.61 3.94 -9.03
N SER A 43 16.57 4.45 -9.81
CA SER A 43 16.28 5.30 -10.98
C SER A 43 15.42 4.61 -12.04
N TYR A 44 15.45 3.28 -12.12
CA TYR A 44 14.69 2.50 -13.10
C TYR A 44 13.24 2.23 -12.65
N LEU A 45 12.97 2.28 -11.35
CA LEU A 45 11.65 2.03 -10.79
C LEU A 45 10.92 3.31 -10.38
N LYS A 46 11.68 4.41 -10.19
CA LYS A 46 11.15 5.70 -9.74
C LYS A 46 10.01 6.20 -10.64
N GLY A 47 8.82 6.22 -10.04
CA GLY A 47 7.64 6.82 -10.65
C GLY A 47 7.74 8.35 -10.74
N ASN A 48 7.05 8.94 -11.71
CA ASN A 48 6.95 10.37 -11.89
C ASN A 48 5.47 10.69 -12.14
N LEU A 49 4.81 11.29 -11.15
CA LEU A 49 3.37 11.62 -11.21
C LEU A 49 3.03 12.47 -12.44
N ASN A 50 3.94 13.35 -12.85
CA ASN A 50 3.71 14.23 -14.00
C ASN A 50 3.58 13.45 -15.32
N LYS A 51 4.28 12.31 -15.41
CA LYS A 51 4.25 11.44 -16.59
C LYS A 51 3.04 10.50 -16.61
N ALA A 52 2.31 10.35 -15.50
CA ALA A 52 1.20 9.39 -15.38
C ALA A 52 0.07 9.58 -16.43
N ASN A 53 -0.15 10.81 -16.89
CA ASN A 53 -1.16 11.14 -17.92
C ASN A 53 -0.60 11.21 -19.35
N ASN A 54 0.59 10.65 -19.60
CA ASN A 54 1.33 10.84 -20.88
C ASN A 54 1.50 12.34 -21.24
N SER A 55 1.56 13.22 -20.24
CA SER A 55 1.69 14.68 -20.44
C SER A 55 3.17 15.05 -20.61
N SER A 56 3.47 16.01 -21.50
CA SER A 56 4.82 16.52 -21.72
C SER A 56 5.21 17.54 -20.66
N GLU A 57 6.52 17.69 -20.42
CA GLU A 57 7.08 18.58 -19.39
C GLU A 57 6.65 20.06 -19.53
N GLU A 58 6.31 20.46 -20.74
CA GLU A 58 5.94 21.82 -21.11
C GLU A 58 4.47 22.18 -20.81
N THR A 59 3.65 21.23 -20.37
CA THR A 59 2.20 21.45 -20.13
C THR A 59 1.83 21.56 -18.65
N PHE A 60 2.81 21.63 -17.75
CA PHE A 60 2.58 21.55 -16.30
C PHE A 60 2.24 22.89 -15.66
N SER A 61 1.17 22.89 -14.88
CA SER A 61 0.70 24.01 -14.07
C SER A 61 1.26 24.00 -12.64
N THR A 62 1.79 22.85 -12.17
CA THR A 62 2.17 22.64 -10.76
C THR A 62 3.07 21.42 -10.55
N ILE A 63 3.83 21.42 -9.45
CA ILE A 63 4.59 20.27 -8.93
C ILE A 63 3.99 19.69 -7.64
N LYS A 64 2.88 20.24 -7.15
CA LYS A 64 2.26 19.81 -5.89
C LYS A 64 1.55 18.46 -6.07
N THR A 65 1.97 17.44 -5.32
CA THR A 65 1.43 16.08 -5.36
C THR A 65 -0.10 16.03 -5.31
N CYS A 66 -0.73 16.72 -4.34
CA CYS A 66 -2.19 16.70 -4.20
C CYS A 66 -2.94 17.26 -5.41
N GLN A 67 -2.34 18.22 -6.15
CA GLN A 67 -2.93 18.78 -7.36
C GLN A 67 -2.72 17.85 -8.55
N LEU A 68 -1.51 17.30 -8.72
CA LEU A 68 -1.19 16.34 -9.77
C LEU A 68 -2.08 15.09 -9.72
N VAL A 69 -2.35 14.58 -8.51
CA VAL A 69 -3.24 13.43 -8.30
C VAL A 69 -4.69 13.75 -8.70
N GLU A 70 -5.20 14.95 -8.42
CA GLU A 70 -6.54 15.36 -8.86
C GLU A 70 -6.62 15.58 -10.36
N GLU A 71 -5.58 16.16 -10.96
CA GLU A 71 -5.52 16.30 -12.42
C GLU A 71 -5.49 14.93 -13.11
N TYR A 72 -4.70 13.99 -12.59
CA TYR A 72 -4.70 12.59 -13.01
C TYR A 72 -6.09 11.98 -12.93
N ARG A 73 -6.74 12.08 -11.77
CA ARG A 73 -8.10 11.58 -11.59
C ARG A 73 -9.05 12.19 -12.63
N ARG A 74 -9.13 13.52 -12.71
CA ARG A 74 -10.02 14.24 -13.63
C ARG A 74 -9.82 13.86 -15.10
N LYS A 75 -8.57 13.68 -15.54
CA LYS A 75 -8.26 13.29 -16.93
C LYS A 75 -8.71 11.86 -17.23
N ASN A 76 -8.56 10.93 -16.28
CA ASN A 76 -8.90 9.53 -16.49
C ASN A 76 -10.38 9.20 -16.23
N THR A 77 -11.11 10.03 -15.47
CA THR A 77 -12.51 9.78 -15.10
C THR A 77 -13.51 10.71 -15.78
N GLY A 78 -13.03 11.74 -16.48
CA GLY A 78 -13.86 12.86 -16.93
C GLY A 78 -14.29 13.79 -15.77
N THR A 79 -14.99 14.87 -16.09
CA THR A 79 -15.51 15.86 -15.12
C THR A 79 -16.70 15.38 -14.30
N ALA A 80 -17.28 14.22 -14.65
CA ALA A 80 -18.36 13.60 -13.90
C ALA A 80 -17.99 12.14 -13.62
N ASP A 81 -17.59 11.83 -12.39
CA ASP A 81 -17.60 10.45 -11.89
C ASP A 81 -19.06 10.01 -11.65
N ALA A 82 -19.86 9.96 -12.71
CA ALA A 82 -21.27 9.57 -12.65
C ALA A 82 -21.46 8.11 -12.20
N SER A 83 -20.38 7.32 -12.14
CA SER A 83 -20.40 5.89 -11.79
C SER A 83 -19.82 5.57 -10.41
N GLY A 84 -19.19 6.53 -9.72
CA GLY A 84 -18.49 6.31 -8.44
C GLY A 84 -17.41 5.23 -8.48
N LYS A 85 -16.97 4.80 -9.68
CA LYS A 85 -16.00 3.72 -9.87
C LYS A 85 -14.58 4.18 -9.55
N SER A 86 -14.32 5.48 -9.68
CA SER A 86 -13.00 6.07 -9.43
C SER A 86 -12.73 6.44 -7.98
N GLN A 87 -13.77 6.47 -7.13
CA GLN A 87 -13.62 6.81 -5.72
C GLN A 87 -12.85 5.70 -4.99
N PRO A 88 -11.68 5.99 -4.39
CA PRO A 88 -10.89 4.97 -3.70
C PRO A 88 -11.59 4.38 -2.47
N CYS A 89 -12.40 5.18 -1.79
CA CYS A 89 -13.13 4.76 -0.60
C CYS A 89 -14.45 4.09 -0.98
N ARG A 90 -14.73 2.91 -0.40
CA ARG A 90 -16.04 2.26 -0.50
C ARG A 90 -17.09 3.00 0.34
N LYS A 91 -18.32 2.99 -0.16
CA LYS A 91 -19.53 3.45 0.55
C LYS A 91 -20.24 2.26 1.18
N ASP A 92 -21.04 2.52 2.20
CA ASP A 92 -21.87 1.50 2.84
C ASP A 92 -23.09 1.14 1.97
N VAL A 93 -23.98 0.27 2.50
CA VAL A 93 -25.19 -0.18 1.79
C VAL A 93 -26.19 0.95 1.52
N LYS A 94 -26.07 2.09 2.19
CA LYS A 94 -26.90 3.29 2.01
C LYS A 94 -26.24 4.32 1.09
N GLY A 95 -25.01 4.08 0.66
CA GLY A 95 -24.23 5.02 -0.15
C GLY A 95 -23.49 6.07 0.68
N GLU A 96 -23.42 5.90 2.00
CA GLU A 96 -22.74 6.83 2.92
C GLU A 96 -21.25 6.45 3.10
N ASP A 97 -20.45 7.43 3.53
CA ASP A 97 -19.05 7.16 3.87
C ASP A 97 -18.95 6.27 5.10
N ILE A 98 -18.23 5.16 4.96
CA ILE A 98 -18.03 4.22 6.06
C ILE A 98 -17.10 4.87 7.09
N ASN A 99 -17.58 5.01 8.33
CA ASN A 99 -16.74 5.39 9.46
C ASN A 99 -15.58 4.39 9.60
N ARG A 100 -14.33 4.85 9.61
CA ARG A 100 -13.13 4.00 9.71
C ARG A 100 -12.77 3.61 11.14
N PHE A 101 -13.41 4.24 12.13
CA PHE A 101 -13.20 4.03 13.56
C PHE A 101 -14.54 3.71 14.22
N SER A 102 -15.06 2.52 13.93
CA SER A 102 -16.31 2.02 14.53
C SER A 102 -16.03 1.41 15.90
N ASP A 103 -16.87 1.72 16.87
CA ASP A 103 -16.98 1.01 18.15
C ASP A 103 -17.92 -0.20 18.06
N LYS A 104 -18.63 -0.37 16.94
CA LYS A 104 -19.65 -1.41 16.75
C LYS A 104 -19.14 -2.65 16.03
N GLN A 105 -18.02 -2.54 15.31
CA GLN A 105 -17.44 -3.63 14.53
C GLN A 105 -15.94 -3.74 14.84
N GLY A 106 -15.52 -4.95 15.21
CA GLY A 106 -14.15 -5.24 15.61
C GLY A 106 -13.22 -5.64 14.46
N ALA A 107 -12.06 -6.18 14.82
CA ALA A 107 -11.12 -6.77 13.88
C ALA A 107 -11.65 -8.11 13.33
N GLU A 108 -11.21 -8.47 12.14
CA GLU A 108 -11.52 -9.76 11.52
C GLU A 108 -10.33 -10.72 11.69
N CYS A 109 -10.56 -11.88 12.28
CA CYS A 109 -9.53 -12.86 12.64
C CYS A 109 -9.78 -14.25 12.04
N ALA A 110 -10.92 -14.46 11.38
CA ALA A 110 -11.27 -15.78 10.87
C ALA A 110 -10.28 -16.24 9.80
N ASN A 111 -9.89 -17.51 9.87
CA ASN A 111 -9.02 -18.15 8.87
C ASN A 111 -9.57 -18.10 7.43
N SER A 112 -10.89 -18.00 7.28
CA SER A 112 -11.51 -17.82 5.97
C SER A 112 -11.35 -16.40 5.41
N LYS A 113 -10.80 -15.47 6.19
CA LYS A 113 -10.70 -14.03 5.88
C LYS A 113 -9.28 -13.51 5.96
N ILE A 114 -8.38 -14.22 6.64
CA ILE A 114 -6.99 -13.86 6.85
C ILE A 114 -6.11 -15.01 6.33
N GLU A 115 -5.21 -14.69 5.40
CA GLU A 115 -4.19 -15.60 4.91
C GLU A 115 -3.22 -16.01 6.04
N GLY A 116 -2.82 -17.29 6.04
CA GLY A 116 -1.94 -17.85 7.07
C GLY A 116 -2.66 -18.31 8.33
N ASN A 117 -3.85 -17.79 8.64
CA ASN A 117 -4.66 -18.29 9.75
C ASN A 117 -5.20 -19.69 9.42
N LYS A 118 -5.15 -20.61 10.39
CA LYS A 118 -5.55 -22.02 10.21
C LYS A 118 -6.69 -22.40 11.15
N ASN A 119 -7.49 -23.40 10.75
CA ASN A 119 -8.45 -24.04 11.65
C ASN A 119 -7.67 -24.69 12.81
N ASN A 120 -8.20 -24.62 14.03
CA ASN A 120 -7.65 -25.27 15.21
C ASN A 120 -6.20 -24.84 15.56
N SER A 121 -5.84 -23.60 15.21
CA SER A 121 -4.60 -22.96 15.66
C SER A 121 -4.90 -22.11 16.89
N GLU A 122 -4.03 -22.16 17.90
CA GLU A 122 -4.14 -21.32 19.11
C GLU A 122 -3.83 -19.83 18.85
N GLY A 123 -3.35 -19.50 17.65
CA GLY A 123 -3.02 -18.12 17.26
C GLY A 123 -3.27 -17.82 15.79
N GLY A 124 -3.43 -16.53 15.48
CA GLY A 124 -3.62 -16.00 14.13
C GLY A 124 -3.54 -14.46 14.12
N ALA A 125 -3.48 -13.89 12.92
CA ALA A 125 -3.54 -12.45 12.70
C ALA A 125 -4.99 -11.95 12.68
N CYS A 126 -5.19 -10.68 13.04
CA CYS A 126 -6.47 -10.01 12.97
C CYS A 126 -6.33 -8.71 12.16
N ALA A 127 -7.11 -8.58 11.08
CA ALA A 127 -7.15 -7.33 10.32
C ALA A 127 -7.99 -6.29 11.08
N PRO A 128 -7.42 -5.14 11.47
CA PRO A 128 -8.14 -4.12 12.22
C PRO A 128 -9.24 -3.49 11.37
N PHE A 129 -10.28 -2.95 12.01
CA PHE A 129 -11.43 -2.37 11.32
C PHE A 129 -11.05 -1.28 10.28
N ARG A 130 -10.01 -0.49 10.57
CA ARG A 130 -9.40 0.46 9.63
C ARG A 130 -8.94 -0.23 8.34
N ARG A 131 -8.19 -1.34 8.45
CA ARG A 131 -7.70 -2.13 7.31
C ARG A 131 -8.85 -2.71 6.50
N LEU A 132 -9.90 -3.24 7.13
CA LEU A 132 -11.06 -3.82 6.42
C LEU A 132 -11.71 -2.84 5.45
N ASN A 133 -11.54 -1.55 5.72
CA ASN A 133 -12.20 -0.44 5.10
C ASN A 133 -11.23 0.50 4.35
N LEU A 134 -9.99 0.08 4.11
CA LEU A 134 -8.96 0.87 3.45
C LEU A 134 -9.42 1.42 2.08
N CYS A 135 -9.12 2.68 1.78
CA CYS A 135 -9.50 3.31 0.50
C CYS A 135 -8.60 2.89 -0.67
N ASN A 136 -8.80 1.71 -1.23
CA ASN A 136 -8.00 1.16 -2.34
C ASN A 136 -8.83 0.67 -3.54
N LYS A 137 -10.13 1.00 -3.60
CA LYS A 137 -11.05 0.51 -4.63
C LYS A 137 -10.60 0.87 -6.06
N ASN A 138 -9.96 2.03 -6.24
CA ASN A 138 -9.45 2.45 -7.55
C ASN A 138 -8.48 1.42 -8.14
N LEU A 139 -7.65 0.77 -7.31
CA LEU A 139 -6.70 -0.26 -7.72
C LEU A 139 -7.37 -1.54 -8.29
N GLU A 140 -8.63 -1.82 -7.93
CA GLU A 140 -9.41 -2.96 -8.45
C GLU A 140 -9.84 -2.76 -9.91
N THR A 141 -9.87 -1.51 -10.38
CA THR A 141 -10.43 -1.13 -11.68
C THR A 141 -9.40 -0.71 -12.69
N VAL A 142 -8.13 -0.58 -12.29
CA VAL A 142 -7.11 -0.11 -13.21
C VAL A 142 -6.73 -1.20 -14.18
N SER A 143 -6.76 -0.86 -15.46
CA SER A 143 -6.32 -1.69 -16.57
C SER A 143 -5.60 -0.81 -17.60
N ASN A 144 -4.98 -1.43 -18.61
CA ASN A 144 -4.33 -0.75 -19.75
C ASN A 144 -3.04 0.02 -19.38
N TYR A 145 -2.12 -0.69 -18.77
CA TYR A 145 -0.76 -0.23 -18.54
C TYR A 145 0.11 -0.55 -19.77
N ASN A 146 0.50 0.49 -20.51
CA ASN A 146 1.51 0.42 -21.57
C ASN A 146 2.90 0.69 -20.98
N SER A 147 3.87 1.17 -21.77
CA SER A 147 5.22 1.57 -21.30
C SER A 147 5.21 2.65 -20.20
N ASN A 148 4.06 3.22 -19.84
CA ASN A 148 3.92 4.20 -18.77
C ASN A 148 3.48 3.59 -17.42
N ALA A 149 3.60 2.26 -17.26
CA ALA A 149 3.05 1.48 -16.15
C ALA A 149 3.44 2.02 -14.76
N ARG A 150 4.75 2.22 -14.51
CA ARG A 150 5.27 2.68 -13.21
C ARG A 150 4.74 4.06 -12.79
N HIS A 151 4.55 4.96 -13.76
CA HIS A 151 4.10 6.32 -13.48
C HIS A 151 2.59 6.36 -13.19
N LYS A 152 1.80 5.58 -13.95
CA LYS A 152 0.37 5.39 -13.68
C LYS A 152 0.13 4.69 -12.34
N LEU A 153 0.89 3.63 -12.04
CA LEU A 153 0.80 2.94 -10.76
C LEU A 153 1.04 3.92 -9.59
N LEU A 154 2.07 4.76 -9.68
CA LEU A 154 2.33 5.79 -8.66
C LEU A 154 1.13 6.72 -8.48
N ALA A 155 0.49 7.16 -9.56
CA ALA A 155 -0.68 8.04 -9.48
C ALA A 155 -1.89 7.37 -8.82
N GLU A 156 -2.16 6.12 -9.15
CA GLU A 156 -3.25 5.33 -8.55
C GLU A 156 -3.00 5.07 -7.06
N VAL A 157 -1.76 4.76 -6.68
CA VAL A 157 -1.38 4.59 -5.27
C VAL A 157 -1.49 5.91 -4.50
N CYS A 158 -1.02 7.02 -5.08
CA CYS A 158 -1.16 8.34 -4.46
C CYS A 158 -2.64 8.76 -4.33
N LEU A 159 -3.50 8.39 -5.29
CA LEU A 159 -4.93 8.64 -5.21
C LEU A 159 -5.56 7.87 -4.05
N ALA A 160 -5.24 6.58 -3.90
CA ALA A 160 -5.66 5.77 -2.75
C ALA A 160 -5.19 6.38 -1.43
N ALA A 161 -3.89 6.69 -1.32
CA ALA A 161 -3.29 7.25 -0.12
C ALA A 161 -3.88 8.62 0.26
N LYS A 162 -4.17 9.49 -0.72
CA LYS A 162 -4.80 10.78 -0.48
C LYS A 162 -6.18 10.63 0.15
N HIS A 163 -7.01 9.77 -0.43
CA HIS A 163 -8.37 9.55 0.06
C HIS A 163 -8.40 8.83 1.42
N GLU A 164 -7.49 7.87 1.63
CA GLU A 164 -7.30 7.22 2.93
C GLU A 164 -6.88 8.23 4.01
N GLY A 165 -5.90 9.09 3.70
CA GLY A 165 -5.43 10.12 4.62
C GLY A 165 -6.49 11.16 4.97
N GLN A 166 -7.28 11.58 3.98
CA GLN A 166 -8.43 12.46 4.20
C GLN A 166 -9.46 11.80 5.13
N SER A 167 -9.84 10.54 4.84
CA SER A 167 -10.79 9.79 5.66
C SER A 167 -10.32 9.67 7.11
N ILE A 168 -9.06 9.34 7.35
CA ILE A 168 -8.51 9.28 8.72
C ILE A 168 -8.59 10.64 9.41
N SER A 169 -8.20 11.70 8.71
CA SER A 169 -8.19 13.06 9.26
C SER A 169 -9.60 13.55 9.63
N ASP A 170 -10.63 13.12 8.90
CA ASP A 170 -12.02 13.52 9.12
C ASP A 170 -12.73 12.72 10.23
N TYR A 171 -12.36 11.45 10.41
CA TYR A 171 -13.06 10.53 11.33
C TYR A 171 -12.32 10.29 12.64
N TYR A 172 -10.98 10.31 12.66
CA TYR A 172 -10.23 9.99 13.88
C TYR A 172 -10.41 11.02 15.01
N PRO A 173 -10.40 12.34 14.76
CA PRO A 173 -10.64 13.32 15.82
C PRO A 173 -12.01 13.15 16.49
N LYS A 174 -13.06 12.85 15.70
CA LYS A 174 -14.41 12.58 16.21
C LYS A 174 -14.46 11.33 17.09
N TYR A 175 -13.68 10.32 16.74
CA TYR A 175 -13.53 9.11 17.55
C TYR A 175 -12.84 9.43 18.89
N GLN A 176 -11.75 10.20 18.87
CA GLN A 176 -11.04 10.63 20.09
C GLN A 176 -11.92 11.50 21.00
N GLU A 177 -12.69 12.43 20.43
CA GLU A 177 -13.63 13.26 21.19
C GLU A 177 -14.69 12.42 21.91
N LYS A 178 -15.20 11.38 21.24
CA LYS A 178 -16.27 10.54 21.78
C LYS A 178 -15.79 9.53 22.83
N TYR A 179 -14.64 8.91 22.64
CA TYR A 179 -14.17 7.79 23.47
C TYR A 179 -12.96 8.14 24.35
N GLY A 180 -12.46 9.37 24.27
CA GLY A 180 -11.26 9.82 24.95
C GLY A 180 -9.99 9.52 24.16
N ASP A 181 -8.89 10.09 24.65
CA ASP A 181 -7.58 9.88 24.05
C ASP A 181 -7.10 8.44 24.28
N THR A 182 -6.76 7.77 23.19
CA THR A 182 -6.24 6.40 23.18
C THR A 182 -4.71 6.35 23.22
N GLY A 183 -4.03 7.50 23.37
CA GLY A 183 -2.57 7.60 23.36
C GLY A 183 -1.98 7.43 21.95
N HIS A 184 -2.81 7.59 20.92
CA HIS A 184 -2.42 7.49 19.53
C HIS A 184 -2.78 8.78 18.81
N THR A 185 -1.93 9.19 17.87
CA THR A 185 -2.15 10.41 17.10
C THR A 185 -2.75 10.09 15.74
N THR A 186 -3.30 11.09 15.07
CA THR A 186 -3.67 10.98 13.65
C THR A 186 -2.49 10.48 12.81
N CYS A 187 -1.26 10.94 13.10
CA CYS A 187 -0.05 10.47 12.42
C CYS A 187 0.21 8.96 12.64
N THR A 188 -0.08 8.43 13.83
CA THR A 188 0.00 6.99 14.10
C THR A 188 -0.99 6.21 13.22
N MET A 189 -2.22 6.72 13.06
CA MET A 189 -3.22 6.07 12.20
C MET A 189 -2.84 6.15 10.72
N LEU A 190 -2.29 7.28 10.28
CA LEU A 190 -1.77 7.46 8.91
C LEU A 190 -0.59 6.50 8.64
N ALA A 191 0.35 6.35 9.58
CA ALA A 191 1.47 5.42 9.45
C ALA A 191 1.01 3.97 9.30
N ARG A 192 -0.01 3.55 10.06
CA ARG A 192 -0.62 2.22 9.95
C ARG A 192 -1.28 2.02 8.57
N SER A 193 -2.02 3.01 8.05
CA SER A 193 -2.57 2.93 6.69
C SER A 193 -1.51 2.95 5.60
N PHE A 194 -0.42 3.69 5.78
CA PHE A 194 0.72 3.68 4.87
C PHE A 194 1.35 2.28 4.79
N ALA A 195 1.58 1.63 5.92
CA ALA A 195 2.09 0.26 5.97
C ALA A 195 1.16 -0.73 5.25
N ASP A 196 -0.16 -0.66 5.50
CA ASP A 196 -1.13 -1.52 4.83
C ASP A 196 -1.17 -1.32 3.31
N ILE A 197 -1.13 -0.07 2.83
CA ILE A 197 -1.05 0.23 1.38
C ILE A 197 0.24 -0.38 0.83
N GLY A 198 1.37 -0.22 1.55
CA GLY A 198 2.64 -0.84 1.18
C GLY A 198 2.57 -2.35 1.08
N ASP A 199 1.93 -3.03 2.04
CA ASP A 199 1.74 -4.49 2.00
C ASP A 199 0.84 -4.94 0.85
N ILE A 200 -0.21 -4.18 0.53
CA ILE A 200 -1.02 -4.44 -0.66
C ILE A 200 -0.17 -4.33 -1.94
N ILE A 201 0.64 -3.27 -2.06
CA ILE A 201 1.50 -3.05 -3.22
C ILE A 201 2.63 -4.06 -3.31
N ARG A 202 3.14 -4.57 -2.19
CA ARG A 202 4.17 -5.63 -2.13
C ARG A 202 3.63 -7.06 -2.26
N GLY A 203 2.30 -7.24 -2.19
CA GLY A 203 1.68 -8.57 -2.22
C GLY A 203 1.81 -9.33 -0.91
N LYS A 204 1.98 -8.61 0.21
CA LYS A 204 2.15 -9.16 1.58
C LYS A 204 0.92 -8.96 2.46
N ASP A 205 -0.14 -8.35 1.92
CA ASP A 205 -1.37 -8.11 2.66
C ASP A 205 -2.12 -9.42 2.96
N LEU A 206 -2.38 -9.68 4.24
CA LEU A 206 -3.00 -10.93 4.69
C LEU A 206 -4.53 -10.94 4.56
N PHE A 207 -5.20 -9.80 4.34
CA PHE A 207 -6.66 -9.76 4.37
C PHE A 207 -7.27 -10.16 3.02
N ILE A 208 -7.76 -11.40 2.92
CA ILE A 208 -8.27 -11.98 1.66
C ILE A 208 -9.70 -11.55 1.32
N GLY A 209 -10.47 -11.03 2.29
CA GLY A 209 -11.77 -10.38 2.05
C GLY A 209 -12.95 -10.97 2.84
N TYR A 210 -13.95 -10.12 3.10
CA TYR A 210 -15.06 -10.40 4.01
C TYR A 210 -16.11 -11.35 3.46
N ASP A 211 -16.41 -11.30 2.16
CA ASP A 211 -17.40 -12.18 1.53
C ASP A 211 -16.91 -12.59 0.14
N LYS A 212 -17.73 -13.35 -0.60
CA LYS A 212 -17.37 -13.82 -1.95
C LYS A 212 -17.08 -12.66 -2.91
N LYS A 213 -17.81 -11.55 -2.80
CA LYS A 213 -17.66 -10.39 -3.66
C LYS A 213 -16.37 -9.64 -3.32
N ASP A 214 -16.14 -9.36 -2.04
CA ASP A 214 -14.93 -8.67 -1.57
C ASP A 214 -13.66 -9.48 -1.88
N ARG A 215 -13.70 -10.81 -1.69
CA ARG A 215 -12.59 -11.69 -2.09
C ARG A 215 -12.29 -11.63 -3.58
N ALA A 216 -13.33 -11.64 -4.42
CA ALA A 216 -13.16 -11.51 -5.86
C ALA A 216 -12.54 -10.17 -6.25
N GLN A 217 -12.94 -9.08 -5.57
CA GLN A 217 -12.37 -7.74 -5.78
C GLN A 217 -10.90 -7.65 -5.37
N LYS A 218 -10.54 -8.20 -4.21
CA LYS A 218 -9.17 -8.24 -3.71
C LYS A 218 -8.27 -9.11 -4.58
N LYS A 219 -8.77 -10.25 -5.03
CA LYS A 219 -8.07 -11.08 -6.01
C LYS A 219 -7.81 -10.29 -7.30
N LYS A 220 -8.84 -9.64 -7.84
CA LYS A 220 -8.71 -8.80 -9.03
C LYS A 220 -7.68 -7.68 -8.84
N LEU A 221 -7.65 -7.05 -7.67
CA LEU A 221 -6.64 -6.04 -7.33
C LEU A 221 -5.22 -6.64 -7.41
N GLN A 222 -4.97 -7.79 -6.77
CA GLN A 222 -3.65 -8.44 -6.83
C GLN A 222 -3.30 -8.89 -8.25
N ASP A 223 -4.25 -9.47 -9.00
CA ASP A 223 -4.04 -9.85 -10.40
C ASP A 223 -3.66 -8.63 -11.26
N ASN A 224 -4.32 -7.47 -11.07
CA ASN A 224 -3.95 -6.22 -11.74
C ASN A 224 -2.53 -5.78 -11.36
N LEU A 225 -2.15 -5.85 -10.08
CA LEU A 225 -0.80 -5.50 -9.63
C LEU A 225 0.25 -6.40 -10.28
N ILE A 226 0.00 -7.69 -10.35
CA ILE A 226 0.86 -8.66 -11.04
C ILE A 226 1.05 -8.26 -12.51
N GLU A 227 -0.03 -7.95 -13.22
CA GLU A 227 0.03 -7.50 -14.62
C GLU A 227 0.84 -6.21 -14.77
N ILE A 228 0.60 -5.22 -13.90
CA ILE A 228 1.32 -3.94 -13.89
C ILE A 228 2.81 -4.16 -13.69
N PHE A 229 3.20 -4.93 -12.68
CA PHE A 229 4.61 -5.19 -12.39
C PHE A 229 5.27 -6.01 -13.50
N GLY A 230 4.53 -6.90 -14.17
CA GLY A 230 4.98 -7.53 -15.40
C GLY A 230 5.30 -6.52 -16.51
N LYS A 231 4.44 -5.50 -16.70
CA LYS A 231 4.71 -4.41 -17.66
C LYS A 231 5.89 -3.53 -17.25
N ILE A 232 6.04 -3.23 -15.96
CA ILE A 232 7.20 -2.49 -15.44
C ILE A 232 8.48 -3.28 -15.70
N TYR A 233 8.47 -4.60 -15.46
CA TYR A 233 9.60 -5.48 -15.75
C TYR A 233 9.94 -5.54 -17.24
N GLU A 234 8.94 -5.63 -18.11
CA GLU A 234 9.12 -5.62 -19.57
C GLU A 234 9.80 -4.34 -20.05
N ASP A 235 9.43 -3.19 -19.48
CA ASP A 235 9.95 -1.85 -19.79
C ASP A 235 11.37 -1.59 -19.27
N LEU A 236 11.92 -2.48 -18.43
CA LEU A 236 13.33 -2.42 -18.04
C LEU A 236 14.21 -2.69 -19.28
N THR A 237 14.92 -1.65 -19.72
CA THR A 237 15.80 -1.69 -20.90
C THR A 237 17.21 -2.16 -20.58
N GLU A 238 17.69 -1.92 -19.37
CA GLU A 238 19.06 -2.27 -18.97
C GLU A 238 19.16 -3.76 -18.63
N PRO A 239 19.98 -4.56 -19.35
CA PRO A 239 20.03 -6.01 -19.16
C PRO A 239 20.41 -6.43 -17.74
N GLY A 240 21.34 -5.71 -17.10
CA GLY A 240 21.76 -6.00 -15.72
C GLY A 240 20.63 -5.82 -14.71
N VAL A 241 19.81 -4.78 -14.88
CA VAL A 241 18.66 -4.47 -14.02
C VAL A 241 17.55 -5.49 -14.24
N LYS A 242 17.26 -5.81 -15.51
CA LYS A 242 16.25 -6.81 -15.88
C LYS A 242 16.63 -8.19 -15.34
N ASN A 243 17.91 -8.57 -15.42
CA ASN A 243 18.39 -9.83 -14.84
C ASN A 243 18.31 -9.84 -13.30
N TYR A 244 18.57 -8.71 -12.64
CA TYR A 244 18.46 -8.62 -11.18
C TYR A 244 17.03 -8.86 -10.68
N TYR A 245 16.03 -8.35 -11.40
CA TYR A 245 14.61 -8.54 -11.10
C TYR A 245 13.98 -9.72 -11.83
N LYS A 246 14.79 -10.57 -12.46
CA LYS A 246 14.29 -11.72 -13.21
C LYS A 246 13.48 -12.60 -12.26
N ASN A 247 12.25 -12.86 -12.65
CA ASN A 247 11.37 -13.74 -11.91
C ASN A 247 11.66 -15.18 -12.33
N ASP A 248 12.59 -15.83 -11.61
CA ASP A 248 12.92 -17.24 -11.82
C ASP A 248 11.90 -18.19 -11.16
N ASP A 249 10.97 -17.65 -10.36
CA ASP A 249 9.92 -18.42 -9.73
C ASP A 249 8.79 -18.75 -10.71
N LYS A 250 8.12 -19.88 -10.47
CA LYS A 250 6.85 -20.21 -11.16
C LYS A 250 5.71 -19.26 -10.78
N ASP A 251 5.93 -18.41 -9.78
CA ASP A 251 4.96 -17.45 -9.27
C ASP A 251 5.16 -16.09 -9.96
N PRO A 252 4.20 -15.58 -10.74
CA PRO A 252 4.30 -14.28 -11.40
C PRO A 252 4.18 -13.08 -10.43
N ASN A 253 4.30 -13.25 -9.12
CA ASN A 253 4.10 -12.17 -8.14
C ASN A 253 5.12 -11.03 -8.17
N TYR A 254 6.30 -11.21 -8.78
CA TYR A 254 7.34 -10.18 -8.87
C TYR A 254 7.77 -9.58 -7.51
N TYR A 255 7.77 -10.36 -6.42
CA TYR A 255 8.01 -9.84 -5.05
C TYR A 255 9.24 -8.92 -4.95
N LYS A 256 10.38 -9.35 -5.51
CA LYS A 256 11.62 -8.57 -5.49
C LYS A 256 11.51 -7.23 -6.23
N LEU A 257 10.70 -7.14 -7.29
CA LEU A 257 10.46 -5.91 -8.05
C LEU A 257 9.45 -4.99 -7.36
N ARG A 258 8.54 -5.57 -6.56
CA ARG A 258 7.50 -4.85 -5.81
C ARG A 258 8.01 -4.24 -4.51
N GLU A 259 9.11 -4.78 -3.97
CA GLU A 259 9.83 -4.28 -2.79
C GLU A 259 10.73 -3.09 -3.11
#